data_AF-S9VKA9-F1
#
_entry.id   AF-S9VKA9-F1
#
_cell.length_a   1.000
_cell.length_b   1.000
_cell.length_c   1.000
_cell.angle_alpha   90.00
_cell.angle_beta   90.00
_cell.angle_gamma   90.00
#
_symmetry.space_group_name_H-M   'P 1'
#
loop_
_entity.id
_entity.type
_entity.pdbx_description
1 polymer ?
#
loop_
_entity_poly.entity_id
_entity_poly.type
_entity_poly.pdbx_seq_one_letter_code
_entity_poly.pdbx_strand_id
1 'polypeptide(L)'
;MIEKRVRDKLSEFSSALKEVDEKRFKKESELAVSYRNGEIEKHLQERQAVLAKIDGFWGTAFGGEGSPIAPLMNKTVDPKIARAITAFEVKFFTQEGKGIRKLVLTLRPNMYTEAGEISRTIDSEGNTTDIQEIKWKQGTEKVRKDSVFSLFTASDDMDPFFIQETFDAFDGLYQNPFI
;
A
#
# COMPACT_ATOMS: atom_id res chain seq x y z
N MET A 1 -28.92 -41.78 -21.68
CA MET A 1 -28.35 -42.34 -20.42
C MET A 1 -26.86 -42.03 -20.27
N ILE A 2 -26.04 -42.20 -21.33
CA ILE A 2 -24.60 -41.89 -21.33
C ILE A 2 -24.33 -40.40 -21.09
N GLU A 3 -25.05 -39.50 -21.76
CA GLU A 3 -24.85 -38.04 -21.62
C GLU A 3 -25.09 -37.52 -20.19
N LYS A 4 -26.10 -38.06 -19.49
CA LYS A 4 -26.37 -37.71 -18.09
C LYS A 4 -25.20 -38.12 -17.19
N ARG A 5 -24.71 -39.36 -17.35
CA ARG A 5 -23.56 -39.89 -16.59
C ARG A 5 -22.27 -39.11 -16.85
N VAL A 6 -22.05 -38.65 -18.08
CA VAL A 6 -20.90 -37.80 -18.43
C VAL A 6 -21.03 -36.42 -17.79
N ARG A 7 -22.23 -35.81 -17.83
CA ARG A 7 -22.51 -34.51 -17.20
C ARG A 7 -22.33 -34.57 -15.68
N ASP A 8 -22.82 -35.62 -15.03
CA ASP A 8 -22.69 -35.83 -13.59
C ASP A 8 -21.21 -35.93 -13.19
N LYS A 9 -20.41 -36.72 -13.92
CA LYS A 9 -18.96 -36.82 -13.70
C LYS A 9 -18.20 -35.51 -13.92
N LEU A 10 -18.57 -34.73 -14.94
CA LEU A 10 -17.97 -33.42 -15.18
C LEU A 10 -18.29 -32.44 -14.06
N SER A 11 -19.51 -32.50 -13.51
CA SER A 11 -19.90 -31.69 -12.35
C SER A 11 -19.11 -32.07 -11.11
N GLU A 12 -18.97 -33.37 -10.81
CA GLU A 12 -18.15 -33.88 -9.70
C GLU A 12 -16.70 -33.41 -9.83
N PHE A 13 -16.11 -33.55 -11.02
CA PHE A 13 -14.73 -33.12 -11.27
C PHE A 13 -14.56 -31.60 -11.12
N SER A 14 -15.52 -30.81 -11.63
CA SER A 14 -15.48 -29.35 -11.51
C SER A 14 -15.58 -28.89 -10.05
N SER A 15 -16.43 -29.54 -9.24
CA SER A 15 -16.52 -29.26 -7.81
C SER A 15 -15.23 -29.64 -7.08
N ALA A 16 -14.66 -30.80 -7.37
CA ALA A 16 -13.39 -31.23 -6.78
C ALA A 16 -12.23 -30.28 -7.14
N LEU A 17 -12.20 -29.78 -8.38
CA LEU A 17 -11.21 -28.79 -8.81
C LEU A 17 -11.35 -27.48 -8.03
N LYS A 18 -12.57 -26.96 -7.88
CA LYS A 18 -12.84 -25.76 -7.07
C LYS A 18 -12.39 -25.93 -5.63
N GLU A 19 -12.67 -27.08 -5.00
CA GLU A 19 -12.22 -27.35 -3.64
C GLU A 19 -10.69 -27.39 -3.50
N VAL A 20 -9.99 -27.92 -4.51
CA VAL A 20 -8.52 -27.94 -4.52
C VAL A 20 -7.97 -26.52 -4.66
N ASP A 21 -8.53 -25.71 -5.55
CA ASP A 21 -8.14 -24.32 -5.74
C ASP A 21 -8.38 -23.48 -4.47
N GLU A 22 -9.55 -23.64 -3.83
CA GLU A 22 -9.86 -22.97 -2.56
C GLU A 22 -8.88 -23.37 -1.45
N LYS A 23 -8.55 -24.67 -1.32
CA LYS A 23 -7.57 -25.15 -0.34
C LYS A 23 -6.17 -24.61 -0.62
N ARG A 24 -5.78 -24.53 -1.89
CA ARG A 24 -4.50 -23.96 -2.31
C ARG A 24 -4.43 -22.49 -1.94
N PHE A 25 -5.43 -21.71 -2.35
CA PHE A 25 -5.51 -20.27 -2.07
C PHE A 25 -5.46 -19.99 -0.56
N LYS A 26 -6.22 -20.76 0.23
CA LYS A 26 -6.23 -20.65 1.69
C LYS A 26 -4.83 -20.89 2.28
N LYS A 27 -4.14 -21.96 1.85
CA LYS A 27 -2.79 -22.27 2.33
C LYS A 27 -1.75 -21.23 1.92
N GLU A 28 -1.82 -20.73 0.68
CA GLU A 28 -0.93 -19.67 0.20
C GLU A 28 -1.12 -18.39 1.03
N SER A 29 -2.37 -18.02 1.33
CA SER A 29 -2.70 -16.88 2.17
C SER A 29 -2.23 -17.07 3.62
N GLU A 30 -2.49 -18.23 4.23
CA GLU A 30 -2.03 -18.56 5.59
C GLU A 30 -0.50 -18.49 5.71
N LEU A 31 0.22 -19.02 4.72
CA LEU A 31 1.68 -18.99 4.67
C LEU A 31 2.20 -17.55 4.54
N ALA A 32 1.61 -16.76 3.63
CA ALA A 32 2.00 -15.36 3.42
C ALA A 32 1.80 -14.54 4.69
N VAL A 33 0.65 -14.69 5.36
CA VAL A 33 0.36 -14.03 6.64
C VAL A 33 1.36 -14.47 7.72
N SER A 34 1.62 -15.77 7.85
CA SER A 34 2.56 -16.29 8.86
C SER A 34 3.97 -15.75 8.65
N TYR A 35 4.44 -15.71 7.40
CA TYR A 35 5.79 -15.24 7.08
C TYR A 35 5.93 -13.73 7.27
N ARG A 36 4.90 -12.96 6.86
CA ARG A 36 4.84 -11.52 7.06
C ARG A 36 4.85 -11.17 8.55
N ASN A 37 3.89 -11.72 9.31
CA ASN A 37 3.71 -11.40 10.73
C ASN A 37 4.83 -11.94 11.63
N GLY A 38 5.46 -13.06 11.26
CA GLY A 38 6.46 -13.74 12.11
C GLY A 38 7.86 -13.14 11.99
N GLU A 39 8.39 -13.03 10.77
CA GLU A 39 9.82 -12.76 10.54
C GLU A 39 10.04 -11.41 9.83
N ILE A 40 9.25 -11.11 8.80
CA ILE A 40 9.46 -9.92 7.98
C ILE A 40 9.17 -8.63 8.75
N GLU A 41 7.99 -8.51 9.36
CA GLU A 41 7.59 -7.24 10.00
C GLU A 41 8.57 -6.83 11.11
N LYS A 42 9.09 -7.79 11.87
CA LYS A 42 10.13 -7.53 12.88
C LYS A 42 11.39 -6.93 12.25
N HIS A 43 11.91 -7.53 11.18
CA HIS A 43 13.09 -7.01 10.50
C HIS A 43 12.85 -5.66 9.80
N LEU A 44 11.64 -5.44 9.27
CA LEU A 44 11.26 -4.14 8.70
C LEU A 44 11.22 -3.06 9.79
N GLN A 45 10.71 -3.36 10.98
CA GLN A 45 10.71 -2.45 12.14
C GLN A 45 12.13 -2.16 12.64
N GLU A 46 12.99 -3.17 12.76
CA GLU A 46 14.41 -2.99 13.14
C GLU A 46 15.14 -2.10 12.13
N ARG A 47 14.94 -2.35 10.83
CA ARG A 47 15.48 -1.51 9.76
C ARG A 47 14.93 -0.08 9.85
N GLN A 48 13.64 0.08 10.11
CA GLN A 48 13.01 1.40 10.27
C GLN A 48 13.67 2.21 11.39
N ALA A 49 13.95 1.57 12.54
CA ALA A 49 14.62 2.21 13.66
C ALA A 49 16.05 2.67 13.32
N VAL A 50 16.72 2.01 12.38
CA VAL A 50 18.03 2.43 11.84
C VAL A 50 17.87 3.57 10.85
N LEU A 51 16.97 3.43 9.86
CA LEU A 51 16.76 4.43 8.80
C LEU A 51 16.25 5.76 9.34
N ALA A 52 15.44 5.75 10.41
CA ALA A 52 14.95 6.95 11.08
C ALA A 52 16.08 7.84 11.65
N LYS A 53 17.30 7.32 11.81
CA LYS A 53 18.48 8.09 12.26
C LYS A 53 19.19 8.82 11.13
N ILE A 54 18.85 8.52 9.87
CA ILE A 54 19.47 9.11 8.69
C ILE A 54 18.57 10.26 8.21
N ASP A 55 18.98 11.50 8.47
CA ASP A 55 18.20 12.67 8.07
C ASP A 55 18.04 12.72 6.54
N GLY A 56 16.82 13.02 6.11
CA GLY A 56 16.45 13.09 4.69
C GLY A 56 16.47 11.76 3.92
N PHE A 57 16.68 10.61 4.57
CA PHE A 57 16.74 9.30 3.89
C PHE A 57 15.49 9.04 3.04
N TRP A 58 14.31 9.14 3.66
CA TRP A 58 13.05 8.90 2.95
C TRP A 58 12.82 9.90 1.83
N GLY A 59 13.15 11.17 2.03
CA GLY A 59 13.07 12.17 0.97
C GLY A 59 13.91 11.82 -0.27
N THR A 60 15.08 11.20 -0.08
CA THR A 60 15.93 10.70 -1.16
C THR A 60 15.37 9.44 -1.78
N ALA A 61 14.94 8.46 -0.98
CA ALA A 61 14.39 7.18 -1.46
C ALA A 61 13.12 7.36 -2.32
N PHE A 62 12.25 8.30 -1.95
CA PHE A 62 11.08 8.65 -2.76
C PHE A 62 11.47 9.32 -4.09
N GLY A 63 12.53 10.14 -4.10
CA GLY A 63 12.95 10.90 -5.28
C GLY A 63 13.95 10.20 -6.20
N GLY A 64 14.40 8.99 -5.87
CA GLY A 64 15.36 8.24 -6.68
C GLY A 64 14.78 7.77 -8.02
N GLU A 65 15.60 7.76 -9.08
CA GLU A 65 15.16 7.35 -10.42
C GLU A 65 14.72 5.88 -10.50
N GLY A 66 15.22 5.03 -9.61
CA GLY A 66 14.82 3.62 -9.47
C GLY A 66 13.63 3.38 -8.53
N SER A 67 13.09 4.44 -7.92
CA SER A 67 12.03 4.32 -6.92
C SER A 67 10.73 3.83 -7.57
N PRO A 68 10.05 2.79 -7.01
CA PRO A 68 8.77 2.30 -7.53
C PRO A 68 7.68 3.37 -7.60
N ILE A 69 7.79 4.43 -6.78
CA ILE A 69 6.83 5.53 -6.75
C ILE A 69 7.13 6.63 -7.78
N ALA A 70 8.34 6.67 -8.33
CA ALA A 70 8.77 7.73 -9.24
C ALA A 70 7.86 7.90 -10.48
N PRO A 71 7.32 6.84 -11.11
CA PRO A 71 6.37 6.98 -12.22
C PRO A 71 5.04 7.65 -11.84
N LEU A 72 4.61 7.54 -10.58
CA LEU A 72 3.36 8.10 -10.07
C LEU A 72 3.51 9.55 -9.59
N MET A 73 4.74 9.97 -9.28
CA MET A 73 5.01 11.32 -8.80
C MET A 73 4.93 12.35 -9.93
N ASN A 74 4.19 13.44 -9.71
CA ASN A 74 4.33 14.60 -10.57
C ASN A 74 5.74 15.22 -10.41
N LYS A 75 6.24 15.87 -11.46
CA LYS A 75 7.63 16.36 -11.47
C LYS A 75 7.88 17.65 -10.66
N THR A 76 6.83 18.26 -10.09
CA THR A 76 6.91 19.64 -9.57
C THR A 76 6.63 19.75 -8.08
N VAL A 77 5.54 19.15 -7.60
CA VAL A 77 5.05 19.21 -6.22
C VAL A 77 5.52 18.01 -5.43
N ASP A 78 5.40 16.81 -5.98
CA ASP A 78 5.65 15.58 -5.23
C ASP A 78 7.09 15.46 -4.74
N PRO A 79 8.14 15.82 -5.51
CA PRO A 79 9.52 15.83 -5.00
C PRO A 79 9.73 16.75 -3.81
N LYS A 80 8.94 17.82 -3.69
CA LYS A 80 9.04 18.77 -2.58
C LYS A 80 8.31 18.27 -1.34
N ILE A 81 7.19 17.57 -1.51
CA ILE A 81 6.49 16.89 -0.41
C ILE A 81 7.31 15.68 0.07
N ALA A 82 7.89 14.90 -0.85
CA ALA A 82 8.77 13.77 -0.54
C ALA A 82 9.95 14.18 0.35
N ARG A 83 10.63 15.29 0.03
CA ARG A 83 11.70 15.86 0.87
C ARG A 83 11.25 16.31 2.26
N ALA A 84 9.95 16.38 2.51
CA ALA A 84 9.39 16.68 3.83
C ALA A 84 9.03 15.42 4.63
N ILE A 85 9.14 14.23 4.06
CA ILE A 85 8.92 12.97 4.75
C ILE A 85 10.07 12.72 5.73
N THR A 86 9.74 12.64 7.02
CA THR A 86 10.68 12.33 8.10
C THR A 86 10.58 10.88 8.56
N ALA A 87 9.43 10.24 8.36
CA ALA A 87 9.23 8.83 8.61
C ALA A 87 8.23 8.25 7.60
N PHE A 88 8.46 7.01 7.20
CA PHE A 88 7.57 6.24 6.34
C PHE A 88 7.47 4.81 6.87
N GLU A 89 6.25 4.30 7.01
CA GLU A 89 5.98 2.96 7.48
C GLU A 89 4.85 2.32 6.67
N VAL A 90 4.96 1.02 6.43
CA VAL A 90 3.91 0.19 5.87
C VAL A 90 3.66 -0.94 6.84
N LYS A 91 2.41 -1.09 7.29
CA LYS A 91 1.98 -2.20 8.15
C LYS A 91 1.07 -3.13 7.39
N PHE A 92 1.34 -4.42 7.52
CA PHE A 92 0.40 -5.46 7.17
C PHE A 92 -0.09 -6.15 8.44
N PHE A 93 -1.40 -6.38 8.55
CA PHE A 93 -2.00 -7.16 9.63
C PHE A 93 -3.29 -7.80 9.16
N THR A 94 -3.84 -8.72 9.96
CA THR A 94 -5.13 -9.35 9.67
C THR A 94 -6.20 -8.86 10.64
N GLN A 95 -7.35 -8.45 10.13
CA GLN A 95 -8.53 -8.08 10.91
C GLN A 95 -9.75 -8.83 10.36
N GLU A 96 -10.48 -9.52 11.23
CA GLU A 96 -11.68 -10.29 10.84
C GLU A 96 -11.44 -11.30 9.69
N GLY A 97 -10.22 -11.84 9.58
CA GLY A 97 -9.84 -12.77 8.52
C GLY A 97 -9.51 -12.11 7.16
N LYS A 98 -9.60 -10.79 7.05
CA LYS A 98 -9.13 -10.02 5.88
C LYS A 98 -7.72 -9.48 6.12
N GLY A 99 -6.90 -9.47 5.06
CA GLY A 99 -5.62 -8.78 5.06
C GLY A 99 -5.82 -7.28 4.99
N ILE A 100 -5.18 -6.54 5.88
CA ILE A 100 -5.26 -5.09 5.98
C ILE A 100 -3.86 -4.50 5.73
N ARG A 101 -3.79 -3.46 4.91
CA ARG A 101 -2.57 -2.68 4.67
C ARG A 101 -2.76 -1.26 5.16
N LYS A 102 -1.80 -0.74 5.91
CA LYS A 102 -1.78 0.65 6.38
C LYS A 102 -0.48 1.34 5.96
N LEU A 103 -0.60 2.42 5.20
CA LEU A 103 0.50 3.33 4.89
C LEU A 103 0.50 4.47 5.90
N VAL A 104 1.67 4.81 6.45
CA VAL A 104 1.86 5.92 7.38
C VAL A 104 3.05 6.76 6.94
N LEU A 105 2.84 8.07 6.82
CA LEU A 105 3.90 9.04 6.56
C LEU A 105 3.87 10.11 7.65
N THR A 106 5.05 10.54 8.09
CA THR A 106 5.21 11.73 8.93
C THR A 106 5.86 12.82 8.10
N LEU A 107 5.21 13.98 8.03
CA LEU A 107 5.66 15.14 7.29
C LEU A 107 6.09 16.26 8.25
N ARG A 108 7.26 16.86 7.97
CA ARG A 108 7.57 18.21 8.47
C ARG A 108 6.81 19.25 7.63
N PRO A 109 6.57 20.47 8.14
CA PRO A 109 5.82 21.46 7.38
C PRO A 109 6.63 21.88 6.15
N ASN A 110 5.95 22.04 5.01
CA ASN A 110 6.57 22.50 3.76
C ASN A 110 5.69 23.54 3.08
N MET A 111 5.98 23.91 1.82
CA MET A 111 5.23 24.94 1.10
C MET A 111 3.80 24.51 0.69
N TYR A 112 3.52 23.20 0.64
CA TYR A 112 2.24 22.63 0.19
C TYR A 112 1.39 22.05 1.32
N THR A 113 2.02 21.50 2.35
CA THR A 113 1.32 20.75 3.41
C THR A 113 1.74 21.23 4.80
N GLU A 114 0.82 21.10 5.75
CA GLU A 114 1.13 21.24 7.17
C GLU A 114 1.99 20.07 7.67
N ALA A 115 2.52 20.21 8.88
CA ALA A 115 3.22 19.13 9.56
C ALA A 115 2.22 18.14 10.15
N GLY A 116 2.59 16.86 10.23
CA GLY A 116 1.79 15.86 10.90
C GLY A 116 1.99 14.47 10.35
N GLU A 117 1.34 13.51 11.01
CA GLU A 117 1.19 12.16 10.50
C GLU A 117 -0.02 12.11 9.56
N ILE A 118 0.13 11.41 8.45
CA ILE A 118 -0.93 11.09 7.49
C ILE A 118 -0.92 9.58 7.27
N SER A 119 -2.10 8.99 7.12
CA SER A 119 -2.20 7.56 6.92
C SER A 119 -3.42 7.18 6.11
N ARG A 120 -3.35 6.02 5.46
CA ARG A 120 -4.50 5.40 4.82
C ARG A 120 -4.42 3.90 5.02
N THR A 121 -5.56 3.32 5.34
CA THR A 121 -5.72 1.88 5.56
C THR A 121 -6.70 1.32 4.55
N ILE A 122 -6.33 0.23 3.88
CA ILE A 122 -7.19 -0.50 2.95
C ILE A 122 -7.31 -1.97 3.35
N ASP A 123 -8.45 -2.56 3.02
CA ASP A 123 -8.65 -4.00 3.10
C ASP A 123 -8.11 -4.73 1.85
N SER A 124 -8.26 -6.06 1.84
CA SER A 124 -7.84 -6.93 0.73
C SER A 124 -8.62 -6.70 -0.57
N GLU A 125 -9.76 -6.03 -0.51
CA GLU A 125 -10.59 -5.67 -1.67
C GLU A 125 -10.22 -4.27 -2.21
N GLY A 126 -9.34 -3.53 -1.51
CA GLY A 126 -8.94 -2.17 -1.87
C GLY A 126 -9.84 -1.08 -1.29
N ASN A 127 -10.82 -1.45 -0.46
CA ASN A 127 -11.70 -0.49 0.17
C ASN A 127 -10.95 0.22 1.30
N THR A 128 -11.10 1.53 1.39
CA THR A 128 -10.52 2.32 2.48
C THR A 128 -11.32 2.11 3.76
N THR A 129 -10.64 1.67 4.83
CA THR A 129 -11.26 1.41 6.14
C THR A 129 -10.97 2.50 7.17
N ASP A 130 -9.86 3.23 7.00
CA ASP A 130 -9.42 4.31 7.89
C ASP A 130 -8.52 5.28 7.11
N ILE A 131 -8.62 6.57 7.42
CA ILE A 131 -7.79 7.61 6.78
C ILE A 131 -7.50 8.75 7.76
N GLN A 132 -6.24 9.12 7.85
CA GLN A 132 -5.78 10.34 8.51
C GLN A 132 -5.27 11.28 7.43
N GLU A 133 -6.07 12.32 7.17
CA GLU A 133 -5.91 13.11 5.97
C GLU A 133 -4.67 14.01 5.95
N ILE A 134 -4.15 14.23 4.75
CA ILE A 134 -3.15 15.24 4.49
C ILE A 134 -3.75 16.64 4.55
N LYS A 135 -3.15 17.49 5.38
CA LYS A 135 -3.55 18.89 5.53
C LYS A 135 -2.84 19.77 4.52
N TRP A 136 -3.52 20.04 3.41
CA TRP A 136 -3.07 20.97 2.38
C TRP A 136 -3.13 22.41 2.86
N LYS A 137 -2.10 23.20 2.55
CA LYS A 137 -2.10 24.65 2.80
C LYS A 137 -3.00 25.37 1.80
N GLN A 138 -3.53 26.53 2.20
CA GLN A 138 -4.33 27.37 1.32
C GLN A 138 -3.52 27.82 0.08
N GLY A 139 -4.15 27.82 -1.09
CA GLY A 139 -3.53 28.23 -2.36
C GLY A 139 -2.87 27.09 -3.14
N THR A 140 -2.96 25.84 -2.67
CA THR A 140 -2.39 24.65 -3.34
C THR A 140 -3.44 23.83 -4.10
N GLU A 141 -4.66 24.36 -4.27
CA GLU A 141 -5.83 23.62 -4.76
C GLU A 141 -5.65 23.12 -6.20
N LYS A 142 -4.90 23.87 -7.02
CA LYS A 142 -4.64 23.49 -8.42
C LYS A 142 -3.68 22.31 -8.54
N VAL A 143 -2.75 22.17 -7.61
CA VAL A 143 -1.66 21.20 -7.72
C VAL A 143 -1.89 19.92 -6.92
N ARG A 144 -2.84 19.94 -5.97
CA ARG A 144 -3.15 18.76 -5.14
C ARG A 144 -3.76 17.60 -5.92
N LYS A 145 -4.46 17.86 -7.03
CA LYS A 145 -5.17 16.81 -7.79
C LYS A 145 -4.23 15.89 -8.56
N ASP A 146 -3.11 16.43 -9.04
CA ASP A 146 -2.12 15.69 -9.82
C ASP A 146 -1.01 15.10 -8.93
N SER A 147 -1.19 15.14 -7.61
CA SER A 147 -0.20 14.66 -6.63
C SER A 147 -0.47 13.22 -6.24
N VAL A 148 0.57 12.39 -6.20
CA VAL A 148 0.46 11.04 -5.62
C VAL A 148 0.04 11.09 -4.14
N PHE A 149 0.38 12.16 -3.44
CA PHE A 149 -0.02 12.38 -2.04
C PHE A 149 -1.50 12.76 -1.90
N SER A 150 -2.22 12.98 -2.99
CA SER A 150 -3.69 13.06 -2.97
C SER A 150 -4.33 11.77 -2.47
N LEU A 151 -3.60 10.64 -2.54
CA LEU A 151 -3.97 9.36 -1.91
C LEU A 151 -4.42 9.52 -0.45
N PHE A 152 -3.87 10.49 0.28
CA PHE A 152 -4.21 10.75 1.68
C PHE A 152 -5.35 11.76 1.86
N THR A 153 -6.16 12.02 0.84
CA THR A 153 -7.36 12.86 0.93
C THR A 153 -8.60 11.98 1.05
N ALA A 154 -9.54 12.32 1.93
CA ALA A 154 -10.83 11.62 1.95
C ALA A 154 -11.64 12.03 0.71
N SER A 155 -11.72 11.13 -0.26
CA SER A 155 -12.50 11.30 -1.47
C SER A 155 -13.15 9.99 -1.85
N ASP A 156 -14.48 10.00 -1.91
CA ASP A 156 -15.29 8.83 -2.28
C ASP A 156 -15.17 8.49 -3.79
N ASP A 157 -14.69 9.43 -4.60
CA ASP A 157 -14.56 9.31 -6.06
C ASP A 157 -13.14 8.93 -6.51
N MET A 158 -12.25 8.55 -5.58
CA MET A 158 -10.90 8.18 -5.94
C MET A 158 -10.87 6.85 -6.69
N ASP A 159 -10.18 6.83 -7.83
CA ASP A 159 -10.05 5.64 -8.66
C ASP A 159 -9.44 4.46 -7.85
N PRO A 160 -10.15 3.33 -7.71
CA PRO A 160 -9.63 2.14 -7.04
C PRO A 160 -8.32 1.62 -7.64
N PHE A 161 -8.14 1.76 -8.97
CA PHE A 161 -6.90 1.36 -9.62
C PHE A 161 -5.73 2.22 -9.15
N PHE A 162 -5.91 3.54 -9.10
CA PHE A 162 -4.91 4.46 -8.56
C PHE A 162 -4.57 4.15 -7.10
N ILE A 163 -5.57 3.83 -6.26
CA ILE A 163 -5.32 3.45 -4.86
C ILE A 163 -4.43 2.20 -4.81
N GLN A 164 -4.78 1.14 -5.54
CA GLN A 164 -4.03 -0.11 -5.53
C GLN A 164 -2.62 0.06 -6.07
N GLU A 165 -2.48 0.69 -7.24
CA GLU A 165 -1.17 0.94 -7.87
C GLU A 165 -0.26 1.77 -6.96
N THR A 166 -0.82 2.79 -6.31
CA THR A 166 -0.07 3.60 -5.35
C THR A 166 0.32 2.78 -4.13
N PHE A 167 -0.58 1.98 -3.55
CA PHE A 167 -0.24 1.11 -2.42
C PHE A 167 0.87 0.13 -2.76
N ASP A 168 0.83 -0.50 -3.93
CA ASP A 168 1.85 -1.45 -4.37
C ASP A 168 3.20 -0.76 -4.59
N ALA A 169 3.22 0.45 -5.14
CA ALA A 169 4.43 1.24 -5.29
C ALA A 169 5.03 1.66 -3.94
N PHE A 170 4.21 2.10 -2.99
CA PHE A 170 4.64 2.39 -1.62
C PHE A 170 5.15 1.13 -0.90
N ASP A 171 4.47 0.00 -1.05
CA ASP A 171 4.89 -1.30 -0.52
C ASP A 171 6.26 -1.70 -1.10
N GLY A 172 6.46 -1.54 -2.41
CA GLY A 172 7.71 -1.82 -3.09
C GLY A 172 8.86 -0.95 -2.58
N LEU A 173 8.63 0.36 -2.46
CA LEU A 173 9.60 1.30 -1.89
C LEU A 173 9.92 0.95 -0.44
N TYR A 174 8.93 0.59 0.36
CA TYR A 174 9.16 0.18 1.74
C TYR A 174 9.92 -1.13 1.80
N GLN A 175 9.63 -2.11 0.96
CA GLN A 175 10.34 -3.39 0.98
C GLN A 175 11.83 -3.22 0.63
N ASN A 176 12.14 -2.34 -0.32
CA ASN A 176 13.53 -2.05 -0.67
C ASN A 176 13.74 -0.55 -0.95
N PRO A 177 14.13 0.24 0.07
CA PRO A 177 14.28 1.68 -0.06
C PRO A 177 15.65 2.12 -0.59
N PHE A 178 16.51 1.18 -1.00
CA PHE A 178 17.88 1.44 -1.46
C PHE A 178 18.02 1.41 -2.99
N ILE A 179 16.90 1.26 -3.72
CA ILE A 179 16.85 1.20 -5.19
C ILE A 179 16.98 2.60 -5.79
#